data_AF-A0A8K0KT62-F1
#
_entry.id   AF-A0A8K0KT62-F1
#
_cell.length_a   1.000
_cell.length_b   1.000
_cell.length_c   1.000
_cell.angle_alpha   90.00
_cell.angle_beta   90.00
_cell.angle_gamma   90.00
#
_symmetry.space_group_name_H-M   'P 1'
#
loop_
_entity.id
_entity.type
_entity.pdbx_description
1 polymer ?
#
loop_
_entity_poly.entity_id
_entity_poly.type
_entity_poly.pdbx_seq_one_letter_code
_entity_poly.pdbx_strand_id
1 'polypeptide(L)'
;MKLKSIMSGVVAEDHEFLVPKRAVMSPADMTAWHHSEAYCEYVGFILAMNEAVEGKAISADCVQGAAAKGMVAMLECLDHLVDEIPPIEQPTRFGNHAFRKWHAHVKE
;
A
#
# COMPACT_ATOMS: atom_id res chain seq x y z
N MET A 1 -0.03 16.72 -33.48
CA MET A 1 0.75 15.48 -33.66
C MET A 1 0.88 14.80 -32.31
N LYS A 2 0.10 13.71 -32.15
CA LYS A 2 0.10 12.66 -31.11
C LYS A 2 0.51 13.04 -29.68
N LEU A 3 -0.50 13.20 -28.82
CA LEU A 3 -0.45 12.78 -27.42
C LEU A 3 0.14 11.37 -27.37
N LYS A 4 1.43 11.28 -27.01
CA LYS A 4 2.07 9.99 -26.76
C LYS A 4 1.43 9.44 -25.49
N SER A 5 0.63 8.39 -25.71
CA SER A 5 0.30 7.30 -24.79
C SER A 5 0.93 7.43 -23.39
N ILE A 6 0.11 7.77 -22.39
CA ILE A 6 0.45 7.64 -20.95
C ILE A 6 0.28 6.18 -20.52
N MET A 7 0.67 5.24 -21.38
CA MET A 7 0.67 3.79 -21.09
C MET A 7 2.01 3.18 -21.52
N SER A 8 3.10 3.84 -21.14
CA SER A 8 4.42 3.22 -21.06
C SER A 8 4.58 2.75 -19.63
N GLY A 9 4.90 1.46 -19.41
CA GLY A 9 5.18 0.93 -18.08
C GLY A 9 6.16 1.83 -17.34
N VAL A 10 5.91 2.04 -16.04
CA VAL A 10 6.74 2.87 -15.14
C VAL A 10 8.16 2.28 -14.98
N VAL A 11 8.36 1.05 -15.43
CA VAL A 11 9.61 0.29 -15.36
C VAL A 11 10.02 -0.18 -16.74
N ALA A 12 11.34 -0.24 -16.96
CA ALA A 12 11.93 -0.70 -18.21
C ALA A 12 11.56 -2.17 -18.51
N GLU A 13 11.60 -2.56 -19.78
CA GLU A 13 11.23 -3.92 -20.23
C GLU A 13 12.14 -5.01 -19.62
N ASP A 14 13.35 -4.65 -19.22
CA ASP A 14 14.34 -5.52 -18.57
C ASP A 14 14.30 -5.46 -17.04
N HIS A 15 13.29 -4.83 -16.44
CA HIS A 15 13.15 -4.75 -14.99
C HIS A 15 12.86 -6.12 -14.37
N GLU A 16 13.71 -6.52 -13.40
CA GLU A 16 13.52 -7.74 -12.62
C GLU A 16 12.83 -7.42 -11.28
N PHE A 17 11.65 -8.00 -11.07
CA PHE A 17 10.94 -7.90 -9.79
C PHE A 17 11.53 -8.86 -8.75
N LEU A 18 11.81 -8.34 -7.55
CA LEU A 18 12.40 -9.09 -6.45
C LEU A 18 11.49 -9.08 -5.21
N VAL A 19 11.56 -10.14 -4.39
CA VAL A 19 10.88 -10.17 -3.10
C VAL A 19 11.57 -9.19 -2.14
N PRO A 20 10.85 -8.22 -1.54
CA PRO A 20 11.45 -7.26 -0.62
C PRO A 20 12.09 -7.94 0.59
N LYS A 21 13.27 -7.45 0.98
CA LYS A 21 13.99 -7.90 2.18
C LYS A 21 14.25 -6.71 3.08
N ARG A 22 14.25 -6.95 4.39
CA ARG A 22 14.56 -5.90 5.36
C ARG A 22 16.00 -5.42 5.15
N ALA A 23 16.18 -4.13 4.85
CA ALA A 23 17.47 -3.50 4.60
C ALA A 23 17.94 -2.57 5.73
N VAL A 24 17.03 -2.15 6.63
CA VAL A 24 17.36 -1.32 7.81
C VAL A 24 17.36 -2.20 9.06
N MET A 25 18.55 -2.50 9.57
CA MET A 25 18.77 -3.39 10.73
C MET A 25 19.24 -2.63 11.97
N SER A 26 19.92 -1.52 11.76
CA SER A 26 20.51 -0.68 12.79
C SER A 26 20.35 0.81 12.46
N PRO A 27 20.57 1.72 13.43
CA PRO A 27 20.55 3.15 13.17
C PRO A 27 21.55 3.62 12.10
N ALA A 28 22.68 2.92 11.93
CA ALA A 28 23.69 3.27 10.93
C ALA A 28 23.19 3.07 9.48
N ASP A 29 22.27 2.12 9.26
CA ASP A 29 21.71 1.83 7.94
C ASP A 29 20.80 2.97 7.43
N MET A 30 20.37 3.88 8.32
CA MET A 30 19.52 5.01 7.99
C MET A 30 20.19 5.94 6.98
N THR A 31 21.51 6.09 7.03
CA THR A 31 22.24 6.87 6.02
C THR A 31 22.06 6.27 4.63
N ALA A 32 22.17 4.94 4.48
CA ALA A 32 21.93 4.27 3.20
C ALA A 32 20.46 4.39 2.77
N TRP A 33 19.52 4.24 3.71
CA TRP A 33 18.09 4.43 3.44
C TRP A 33 17.77 5.82 2.89
N HIS A 34 18.25 6.90 3.53
CA HIS A 34 17.99 8.27 3.09
C HIS A 34 18.56 8.62 1.71
N HIS A 35 19.57 7.89 1.24
CA HIS A 35 20.16 8.07 -0.09
C HIS A 35 19.67 7.02 -1.11
N SER A 36 18.73 6.15 -0.72
CA SER A 36 18.20 5.10 -1.61
C SER A 36 17.15 5.64 -2.57
N GLU A 37 17.03 4.99 -3.73
CA GLU A 37 15.96 5.27 -4.70
C GLU A 37 14.58 5.09 -4.08
N ALA A 38 14.37 4.02 -3.32
CA ALA A 38 13.11 3.74 -2.63
C ALA A 38 12.68 4.87 -1.68
N TYR A 39 13.62 5.54 -1.01
CA TYR A 39 13.30 6.70 -0.17
C TYR A 39 12.84 7.90 -1.01
N CYS A 40 13.56 8.20 -2.09
CA CYS A 40 13.21 9.28 -3.01
C CYS A 40 11.83 9.06 -3.65
N GLU A 41 11.55 7.86 -4.13
CA GLU A 41 10.24 7.49 -4.70
C GLU A 41 9.12 7.57 -3.68
N TYR A 42 9.34 7.03 -2.48
CA TYR A 42 8.34 7.02 -1.40
C TYR A 42 7.96 8.45 -0.97
N VAL A 43 8.95 9.30 -0.71
CA VAL A 43 8.71 10.70 -0.33
C VAL A 43 8.10 11.48 -1.49
N GLY A 44 8.60 11.27 -2.72
CA GLY A 44 8.04 11.89 -3.92
C GLY A 44 6.56 11.55 -4.12
N PHE A 45 6.17 10.29 -3.92
CA PHE A 45 4.79 9.85 -3.97
C PHE A 45 3.92 10.56 -2.91
N ILE A 46 4.38 10.65 -1.66
CA ILE A 46 3.64 11.35 -0.60
C ILE A 46 3.43 12.83 -0.95
N LEU A 47 4.47 13.51 -1.44
CA LEU A 47 4.38 14.92 -1.81
C LEU A 47 3.41 15.14 -2.98
N ALA A 48 3.47 14.29 -4.00
CA ALA A 48 2.56 14.36 -5.14
C ALA A 48 1.10 14.12 -4.71
N MET A 49 0.85 13.17 -3.81
CA MET A 49 -0.48 12.93 -3.26
C MET A 49 -0.98 14.12 -2.45
N ASN A 50 -0.11 14.73 -1.64
CA ASN A 50 -0.44 15.92 -0.84
C ASN A 50 -0.86 17.10 -1.73
N GLU A 51 -0.06 17.41 -2.75
CA GLU A 51 -0.39 18.48 -3.72
C GLU A 51 -1.68 18.16 -4.48
N ALA A 52 -1.89 16.89 -4.86
CA ALA A 52 -3.07 16.49 -5.61
C ALA A 52 -4.39 16.67 -4.84
N VAL A 53 -4.36 16.69 -3.50
CA VAL A 53 -5.57 16.80 -2.66
C VAL A 53 -5.72 18.16 -1.97
N GLU A 54 -4.76 19.08 -2.16
CA GLU A 54 -4.80 20.41 -1.54
C GLU A 54 -6.09 21.17 -1.89
N GLY A 55 -6.75 21.73 -0.85
CA GLY A 55 -7.98 22.50 -0.99
C GLY A 55 -9.22 21.69 -1.37
N LYS A 56 -9.15 20.36 -1.44
CA LYS A 56 -10.27 19.49 -1.81
C LYS A 56 -10.89 18.84 -0.57
N ALA A 57 -12.21 18.90 -0.48
CA ALA A 57 -12.95 18.15 0.52
C ALA A 57 -12.97 16.66 0.18
N ILE A 58 -13.17 15.80 1.18
CA ILE A 58 -13.33 14.35 0.98
C ILE A 58 -14.53 14.04 0.06
N SER A 59 -15.58 14.87 0.11
CA SER A 59 -16.77 14.74 -0.73
C SER A 59 -16.62 15.35 -2.13
N ALA A 60 -15.44 15.87 -2.49
CA ALA A 60 -15.23 16.43 -3.81
C ALA A 60 -15.32 15.34 -4.89
N ASP A 61 -15.98 15.67 -6.01
CA ASP A 61 -16.04 14.76 -7.14
C ASP A 61 -14.64 14.45 -7.67
N CYS A 62 -14.36 13.17 -7.90
CA CYS A 62 -13.09 12.71 -8.44
C CYS A 62 -13.29 11.58 -9.45
N VAL A 63 -12.36 11.48 -10.39
CA VAL A 63 -12.37 10.39 -11.38
C VAL A 63 -11.89 9.11 -10.69
N GLN A 64 -12.77 8.12 -10.60
CA GLN A 64 -12.43 6.80 -10.08
C GLN A 64 -12.01 5.86 -11.21
N GLY A 65 -10.70 5.75 -11.43
CA GLY A 65 -10.11 4.81 -12.38
C GLY A 65 -10.30 3.35 -11.96
N ALA A 66 -10.08 2.42 -12.91
CA ALA A 66 -10.23 0.98 -12.66
C ALA A 66 -9.33 0.49 -11.50
N ALA A 67 -8.10 0.99 -11.40
CA ALA A 67 -7.19 0.65 -10.31
C ALA A 67 -7.74 1.08 -8.94
N ALA A 68 -8.24 2.32 -8.81
CA ALA A 68 -8.81 2.80 -7.56
C ALA A 68 -10.03 1.97 -7.12
N LYS A 69 -10.92 1.66 -8.06
CA LYS A 69 -12.08 0.78 -7.80
C LYS A 69 -11.65 -0.63 -7.38
N GLY A 70 -10.63 -1.19 -8.03
CA GLY A 70 -10.07 -2.49 -7.67
C GLY A 70 -9.46 -2.49 -6.26
N MET A 71 -8.74 -1.42 -5.88
CA MET A 71 -8.21 -1.27 -4.52
C MET A 71 -9.33 -1.17 -3.48
N VAL A 72 -10.40 -0.42 -3.75
CA VAL A 72 -11.57 -0.35 -2.85
C VAL A 72 -12.22 -1.72 -2.69
N ALA A 73 -12.48 -2.43 -3.79
CA ALA A 73 -13.08 -3.76 -3.75
C ALA A 73 -12.20 -4.77 -2.96
N MET A 74 -10.87 -4.70 -3.13
CA MET A 74 -9.93 -5.51 -2.36
C MET A 74 -10.03 -5.19 -0.86
N LEU A 75 -10.09 -3.91 -0.48
CA LEU A 75 -10.24 -3.49 0.91
C LEU A 75 -11.59 -3.93 1.49
N GLU A 76 -12.67 -3.89 0.71
CA GLU A 76 -13.99 -4.43 1.11
C GLU A 76 -13.92 -5.94 1.35
N CYS A 77 -13.19 -6.72 0.54
CA CYS A 77 -12.99 -8.14 0.81
C CYS A 77 -12.24 -8.38 2.14
N LEU A 78 -11.21 -7.57 2.42
CA LEU A 78 -10.47 -7.66 3.68
C LEU A 78 -11.33 -7.29 4.90
N ASP A 79 -12.24 -6.33 4.74
CA ASP A 79 -13.21 -5.92 5.75
C ASP A 79 -14.24 -7.02 6.04
N HIS A 80 -14.84 -7.63 5.01
CA HIS A 80 -15.76 -8.77 5.18
C HIS A 80 -15.11 -9.95 5.91
N LEU A 81 -13.82 -10.22 5.70
CA LEU A 81 -13.10 -11.26 6.45
C LEU A 81 -13.08 -11.01 7.96
N VAL A 82 -13.22 -9.75 8.41
CA VAL A 82 -13.32 -9.42 9.84
C VAL A 82 -14.63 -9.95 10.42
N ASP A 83 -15.74 -9.81 9.70
CA ASP A 83 -17.05 -10.34 10.11
C ASP A 83 -17.07 -11.87 10.15
N GLU A 84 -16.39 -12.52 9.21
CA GLU A 84 -16.26 -13.98 9.15
C GLU A 84 -15.36 -14.56 10.25
N ILE A 85 -14.48 -13.73 10.81
CA ILE A 85 -13.46 -14.14 11.79
C ILE A 85 -13.64 -13.29 13.07
N PRO A 86 -14.70 -13.54 13.84
CA PRO A 86 -14.98 -12.77 15.04
C PRO A 86 -13.91 -12.99 16.11
N PRO A 87 -13.74 -12.03 17.04
CA PRO A 87 -12.88 -12.20 18.20
C PRO A 87 -13.25 -13.44 19.00
N ILE A 88 -12.24 -14.15 19.50
CA ILE A 88 -12.44 -15.31 20.39
C ILE A 88 -12.26 -14.91 21.84
N GLU A 89 -12.95 -15.61 22.75
CA GLU A 89 -12.64 -15.51 24.18
C GLU A 89 -11.22 -16.03 24.43
N GLN A 90 -10.43 -15.25 25.16
CA GLN A 90 -9.04 -15.58 25.48
C GLN A 90 -8.61 -14.98 26.82
N PRO A 91 -7.70 -15.62 27.55
CA PRO A 91 -7.23 -15.12 28.85
C PRO A 91 -6.24 -13.94 28.73
N THR A 92 -5.64 -13.73 27.55
CA THR A 92 -4.68 -12.65 27.33
C THR A 92 -5.36 -11.32 27.00
N ARG A 93 -4.89 -10.26 27.66
CA ARG A 93 -5.36 -8.88 27.48
C ARG A 93 -4.77 -8.17 26.25
N PHE A 94 -3.83 -8.80 25.55
CA PHE A 94 -3.22 -8.25 24.33
C PHE A 94 -3.97 -8.77 23.09
N GLY A 95 -3.46 -8.44 21.90
CA GLY A 95 -4.13 -8.70 20.61
C GLY A 95 -4.85 -10.05 20.51
N ASN A 96 -6.08 -10.02 19.96
CA ASN A 96 -6.91 -11.21 19.86
C ASN A 96 -6.33 -12.24 18.88
N HIS A 97 -6.31 -13.52 19.27
CA HIS A 97 -5.78 -14.59 18.43
C HIS A 97 -6.54 -14.79 17.11
N ALA A 98 -7.79 -14.34 17.02
CA ALA A 98 -8.56 -14.28 15.78
C ALA A 98 -7.81 -13.53 14.66
N PHE A 99 -7.00 -12.52 15.00
CA PHE A 99 -6.18 -11.78 14.02
C PHE A 99 -5.22 -12.70 13.25
N ARG A 100 -4.67 -13.74 13.88
CA ARG A 100 -3.78 -14.68 13.17
C ARG A 100 -4.54 -15.49 12.12
N LYS A 101 -5.79 -15.85 12.43
CA LYS A 101 -6.67 -16.55 11.49
C LYS A 101 -7.02 -15.61 10.34
N TRP A 102 -7.40 -14.36 10.61
CA TRP A 102 -7.65 -13.35 9.59
C TRP A 102 -6.42 -13.16 8.69
N HIS A 103 -5.23 -12.94 9.27
CA HIS A 103 -3.99 -12.74 8.52
C HIS A 103 -3.58 -13.97 7.69
N ALA A 104 -3.90 -15.20 8.15
CA ALA A 104 -3.64 -16.40 7.35
C ALA A 104 -4.47 -16.39 6.06
N HIS A 105 -5.74 -15.97 6.10
CA HIS A 105 -6.59 -15.85 4.91
C HIS A 105 -6.10 -14.74 3.97
N VAL A 106 -5.57 -13.63 4.50
CA VAL A 106 -4.99 -12.54 3.68
C VAL A 106 -3.71 -12.97 2.96
N LYS A 107 -2.97 -13.94 3.50
CA LYS A 107 -1.69 -14.39 2.94
C LYS A 107 -1.85 -15.43 1.83
N GLU A 108 -2.96 -16.17 1.81
CA GLU A 108 -3.29 -17.18 0.80
C GLU A 108 -3.69 -16.55 -0.54
#